data_AF-A0A914VZ90-F1
#
_entry.id   AF-A0A914VZ90-F1
#
_cell.length_a   1.000
_cell.length_b   1.000
_cell.length_c   1.000
_cell.angle_alpha   90.00
_cell.angle_beta   90.00
_cell.angle_gamma   90.00
#
_symmetry.space_group_name_H-M   'P 1'
#
loop_
_entity.id
_entity.type
_entity.pdbx_description
1 polymer ?
#
loop_
_entity_poly.entity_id
_entity_poly.type
_entity_poly.pdbx_seq_one_letter_code
_entity_poly.pdbx_strand_id
1 'polypeptide(L)'
;MRTQLRLDEALDDTPQLRSLLKLFEEDSGNLRQWCRALDSALVRLTTAQTEIAAATAHLSAVVAAYQDQRLPLEQTELDMPDVTGRLTQTIGEVGSWMEVASQQLSNSVVFPVRRLLTELDQLHNVHKPMFHDCRTALTDAEERFAKAGRKDAPRKLEEVNNDVFLAKQNFHQAALVYYSHLNGLQFLRYTHVVEPLLALVYAFRSFFTTGHEGLKVNEVTSYLTRTQEQVQR
;
A
#
# COMPACT_ATOMS: atom_id res chain seq x y z
N MET A 1 -24.08 -5.23 14.12
CA MET A 1 -23.83 -3.90 14.72
C MET A 1 -22.33 -3.66 14.65
N ARG A 2 -21.84 -2.61 13.97
CA ARG A 2 -20.40 -2.31 13.94
C ARG A 2 -20.03 -1.73 15.31
N THR A 3 -19.16 -2.41 16.04
CA THR A 3 -18.62 -1.91 17.30
C THR A 3 -17.83 -0.63 17.03
N GLN A 4 -18.09 0.43 17.78
CA GLN A 4 -17.49 1.74 17.58
C GLN A 4 -17.14 2.36 18.95
N LEU A 5 -16.01 3.06 19.03
CA LEU A 5 -15.66 3.88 20.19
C LEU A 5 -16.55 5.12 20.22
N ARG A 6 -17.32 5.27 21.29
CA ARG A 6 -18.24 6.38 21.50
C ARG A 6 -17.47 7.65 21.86
N LEU A 7 -17.61 8.67 21.02
CA LEU A 7 -16.90 9.95 21.21
C LEU A 7 -17.53 10.80 22.31
N ASP A 8 -18.84 10.67 22.52
CA ASP A 8 -19.59 11.32 23.58
C ASP A 8 -19.20 10.83 24.99
N GLU A 9 -18.76 9.57 25.10
CA GLU A 9 -18.30 8.96 26.35
C GLU A 9 -16.77 9.12 26.57
N ALA A 10 -16.07 9.79 25.65
CA ALA A 10 -14.60 9.86 25.68
C ALA A 10 -14.04 10.58 26.91
N LEU A 11 -14.78 11.56 27.43
CA LEU A 11 -14.41 12.31 28.63
C LEU A 11 -14.62 11.50 29.92
N ASP A 12 -15.65 10.65 29.96
CA ASP A 12 -16.01 9.85 31.13
C ASP A 12 -15.01 8.74 31.38
N ASP A 13 -14.34 8.28 30.32
CA ASP A 13 -13.18 7.41 30.39
C ASP A 13 -13.39 6.16 31.28
N THR A 14 -14.55 5.54 31.09
CA THR A 14 -15.00 4.41 31.90
C THR A 14 -14.09 3.19 31.70
N PRO A 15 -13.96 2.30 32.71
CA PRO A 15 -13.20 1.05 32.57
C PRO A 15 -13.66 0.17 31.40
N GLN A 16 -14.96 0.20 31.09
CA GLN A 16 -15.55 -0.49 29.94
C GLN A 16 -15.01 0.09 28.62
N LEU A 17 -15.00 1.42 28.48
CA LEU A 17 -14.47 2.09 27.29
C LEU A 17 -12.97 1.82 27.12
N ARG A 18 -12.19 1.83 28.21
CA ARG A 18 -10.76 1.48 28.19
C ARG A 18 -10.53 0.02 27.75
N SER A 19 -11.40 -0.89 28.17
CA SER A 19 -11.32 -2.30 27.77
C SER A 19 -11.60 -2.46 26.27
N LEU A 20 -12.62 -1.75 25.76
CA LEU A 20 -12.91 -1.72 24.34
C LEU A 20 -11.76 -1.08 23.54
N LEU A 21 -11.22 0.03 24.02
CA LEU A 21 -10.08 0.71 23.39
C LEU A 21 -8.90 -0.24 23.21
N LYS A 22 -8.56 -1.05 24.22
CA LYS A 22 -7.48 -2.04 24.11
C LYS A 22 -7.70 -3.03 22.96
N LEU A 23 -8.94 -3.47 22.72
CA LEU A 23 -9.26 -4.34 21.59
C LEU A 23 -9.03 -3.64 20.25
N PHE A 24 -9.41 -2.37 20.15
CA PHE A 24 -9.13 -1.55 18.96
C PHE A 24 -7.61 -1.36 18.75
N GLU A 25 -6.86 -1.12 19.83
CA GLU A 25 -5.41 -1.00 19.76
C GLU A 25 -4.75 -2.30 19.27
N GLU A 26 -5.16 -3.45 19.82
CA GLU A 26 -4.67 -4.76 19.41
C GLU A 26 -4.98 -5.06 17.93
N ASP A 27 -6.23 -4.86 17.50
CA ASP A 27 -6.64 -5.07 16.10
C ASP A 27 -5.86 -4.16 15.15
N SER A 28 -5.68 -2.87 15.51
CA SER A 28 -4.90 -1.94 14.70
C SER A 28 -3.42 -2.31 14.63
N GLY A 29 -2.84 -2.86 15.70
CA GLY A 29 -1.47 -3.35 15.73
C GLY A 29 -1.27 -4.57 14.84
N ASN A 30 -2.18 -5.55 14.94
CA ASN A 30 -2.18 -6.74 14.08
C ASN A 30 -2.33 -6.36 12.61
N LEU A 31 -3.25 -5.44 12.31
CA LEU A 31 -3.44 -4.92 10.95
C LEU A 31 -2.17 -4.23 10.42
N ARG A 32 -1.52 -3.39 11.23
CA ARG A 32 -0.26 -2.72 10.86
C ARG A 32 0.84 -3.72 10.53
N GLN A 33 1.01 -4.76 11.33
CA GLN A 33 2.01 -5.80 11.06
C GLN A 33 1.72 -6.53 9.75
N TRP A 34 0.47 -6.92 9.54
CA TRP A 34 0.05 -7.59 8.33
C TRP A 34 0.20 -6.71 7.08
N CYS A 35 -0.22 -5.43 7.15
CA CYS A 35 -0.08 -4.47 6.05
C CYS A 35 1.39 -4.24 5.66
N ARG A 36 2.33 -4.27 6.61
CA ARG A 36 3.76 -4.21 6.29
C ARG A 36 4.25 -5.42 5.50
N ALA A 37 3.81 -6.61 5.90
CA ALA A 37 4.15 -7.83 5.16
C ALA A 37 3.54 -7.81 3.75
N LEU A 38 2.29 -7.34 3.64
CA LEU A 38 1.62 -7.17 2.35
C LEU A 38 2.36 -6.15 1.46
N ASP A 39 2.67 -4.96 1.97
CA ASP A 39 3.42 -3.94 1.22
C ASP A 39 4.75 -4.49 0.71
N SER A 40 5.52 -5.17 1.58
CA SER A 40 6.79 -5.78 1.18
C SER A 40 6.62 -6.81 0.05
N ALA A 41 5.60 -7.65 0.13
CA ALA A 41 5.31 -8.65 -0.90
C ALA A 41 4.87 -8.00 -2.22
N LEU A 42 4.01 -6.98 -2.16
CA LEU A 42 3.51 -6.27 -3.34
C LEU A 42 4.63 -5.47 -4.02
N VAL A 43 5.47 -4.77 -3.25
CA VAL A 43 6.63 -4.05 -3.78
C VAL A 43 7.55 -5.02 -4.51
N ARG A 44 7.86 -6.17 -3.92
CA ARG A 44 8.70 -7.19 -4.57
C ARG A 44 8.08 -7.68 -5.89
N LEU A 45 6.77 -7.93 -5.91
CA LEU A 45 6.04 -8.34 -7.11
C LEU A 45 6.11 -7.25 -8.18
N THR A 46 5.81 -6.00 -7.83
CA THR A 46 5.82 -4.87 -8.77
C THR A 46 7.22 -4.60 -9.29
N THR A 47 8.25 -4.66 -8.45
CA THR A 47 9.66 -4.52 -8.89
C THR A 47 10.02 -5.60 -9.91
N ALA A 48 9.64 -6.86 -9.67
CA ALA A 48 9.87 -7.93 -10.66
C ALA A 48 9.13 -7.67 -11.98
N GLN A 49 7.89 -7.16 -11.91
CA GLN A 49 7.11 -6.80 -13.10
C GLN A 49 7.71 -5.61 -13.87
N THR A 50 8.27 -4.62 -13.18
CA THR A 50 8.98 -3.51 -13.80
C THR A 50 10.27 -3.99 -14.47
N GLU A 51 11.03 -4.87 -13.79
CA GLU A 51 12.28 -5.41 -14.31
C GLU A 51 12.06 -6.24 -15.58
N ILE A 52 11.05 -7.11 -15.61
CA ILE A 52 10.74 -7.89 -16.82
C ILE A 52 10.29 -7.02 -17.98
N ALA A 53 9.53 -5.94 -17.73
CA ALA A 53 9.15 -4.99 -18.77
C ALA A 53 10.40 -4.29 -19.36
N ALA A 54 11.30 -3.81 -18.50
CA ALA A 54 12.55 -3.19 -18.92
C ALA A 54 13.48 -4.16 -19.68
N ALA A 55 13.63 -5.38 -19.18
CA ALA A 55 14.43 -6.42 -19.83
C ALA A 55 13.85 -6.80 -21.21
N THR A 56 12.52 -6.87 -21.34
CA THR A 56 11.85 -7.17 -22.62
C THR A 56 12.03 -6.03 -23.62
N ALA A 57 11.91 -4.77 -23.18
CA ALA A 57 12.18 -3.61 -24.03
C ALA A 57 13.64 -3.56 -24.50
N HIS A 58 14.59 -3.87 -23.60
CA HIS A 58 16.00 -3.96 -23.95
C HIS A 58 16.27 -5.10 -24.95
N LEU A 59 15.69 -6.28 -24.73
CA LEU A 59 15.79 -7.41 -25.65
C LEU A 59 15.27 -7.04 -27.04
N SER A 60 14.11 -6.39 -27.13
CA SER A 60 13.57 -5.88 -28.40
C SER A 60 14.58 -4.99 -29.13
N ALA A 61 15.21 -4.04 -28.42
CA ALA A 61 16.22 -3.16 -29.01
C ALA A 61 17.49 -3.91 -29.48
N VAL A 62 17.94 -4.93 -28.75
CA VAL A 62 19.08 -5.76 -29.14
C VAL A 62 18.76 -6.57 -30.40
N VAL A 63 17.56 -7.16 -30.49
CA VAL A 63 17.13 -7.89 -31.68
C VAL A 63 17.03 -6.95 -32.89
N ALA A 64 16.51 -5.74 -32.70
CA ALA A 64 16.42 -4.73 -33.75
C ALA A 64 17.79 -4.36 -34.33
N ALA A 65 18.83 -4.30 -33.49
CA ALA A 65 20.19 -3.95 -33.90
C ALA A 65 20.86 -5.01 -34.79
N TYR A 66 20.22 -6.16 -35.03
CA TYR A 66 20.72 -7.16 -36.00
C TYR A 66 20.83 -6.56 -37.41
N GLN A 67 19.87 -5.73 -37.83
CA GLN A 67 19.85 -5.13 -39.17
C GLN A 67 21.10 -4.28 -39.48
N ASP A 68 21.77 -3.78 -38.43
CA ASP A 68 22.97 -2.95 -38.55
C ASP A 68 24.27 -3.76 -38.53
N GLN A 69 24.18 -5.08 -38.30
CA GLN A 69 25.36 -5.95 -38.25
C GLN A 69 25.91 -6.21 -39.64
N ARG A 70 27.23 -6.08 -39.78
CA ARG A 70 27.95 -6.44 -41.00
C ARG A 70 28.64 -7.77 -40.78
N LEU A 71 27.99 -8.85 -41.18
CA LEU A 71 28.49 -10.21 -41.00
C LEU A 71 29.21 -10.67 -42.29
N PRO A 72 30.55 -10.77 -42.30
CA PRO A 72 31.33 -11.04 -43.53
C PRO A 72 31.08 -12.43 -44.15
N LEU A 73 30.46 -13.32 -43.40
CA LEU A 73 30.17 -14.71 -43.78
C LEU A 73 28.67 -14.97 -43.88
N GLU A 74 27.84 -13.95 -44.00
CA GLU A 74 26.40 -14.12 -44.17
C GLU A 74 26.12 -14.82 -45.51
N GLN A 75 25.76 -16.10 -45.42
CA GLN A 75 25.45 -16.99 -46.54
C GLN A 75 24.00 -17.51 -46.46
N THR A 76 23.20 -16.95 -45.54
CA THR A 76 21.85 -17.42 -45.20
C THR A 76 20.86 -17.13 -46.32
N GLU A 77 20.08 -18.14 -46.74
CA GLU A 77 18.91 -17.95 -47.62
C GLU A 77 17.73 -17.26 -46.90
N LEU A 78 17.77 -17.27 -45.56
CA LEU A 78 16.79 -16.60 -44.72
C LEU A 78 17.08 -15.10 -44.63
N ASP A 79 16.09 -14.27 -44.91
CA ASP A 79 16.15 -12.81 -44.73
C ASP A 79 16.14 -12.48 -43.23
N MET A 80 17.33 -12.53 -42.62
CA MET A 80 17.54 -12.30 -41.19
C MET A 80 17.06 -10.90 -40.74
N PRO A 81 17.27 -9.80 -41.51
CA PRO A 81 16.66 -8.50 -41.22
C PRO A 81 15.13 -8.52 -41.16
N ASP A 82 14.42 -9.12 -42.11
CA ASP A 82 12.94 -9.23 -42.02
C ASP A 82 12.52 -10.04 -40.79
N VAL A 83 13.24 -11.15 -40.52
CA VAL A 83 12.91 -12.02 -39.39
C VAL A 83 13.10 -11.32 -38.06
N THR A 84 14.25 -10.71 -37.85
CA THR A 84 14.57 -9.97 -36.62
C THR A 84 13.70 -8.74 -36.46
N GLY A 85 13.33 -8.06 -37.56
CA GLY A 85 12.38 -6.94 -37.54
C GLY A 85 10.98 -7.34 -37.06
N ARG A 86 10.41 -8.43 -37.60
CA ARG A 86 9.09 -8.93 -37.16
C ARG A 86 9.11 -9.40 -35.71
N LEU A 87 10.16 -10.11 -35.28
CA LEU A 87 10.32 -10.53 -33.88
C LEU A 87 10.44 -9.33 -32.94
N THR A 88 11.18 -8.29 -33.34
CA THR A 88 11.30 -7.04 -32.58
C THR A 88 9.94 -6.43 -32.32
N GLN A 89 9.07 -6.36 -33.34
CA GLN A 89 7.71 -5.83 -33.19
C GLN A 89 6.91 -6.62 -32.16
N THR A 90 6.87 -7.96 -32.27
CA THR A 90 6.12 -8.81 -31.33
C THR A 90 6.67 -8.71 -29.90
N ILE A 91 8.00 -8.72 -29.73
CA ILE A 91 8.63 -8.56 -28.41
C ILE A 91 8.34 -7.17 -27.83
N GLY A 92 8.36 -6.12 -28.65
CA GLY A 92 8.02 -4.75 -28.25
C GLY A 92 6.57 -4.61 -27.80
N GLU A 93 5.63 -5.22 -28.51
CA GLU A 93 4.22 -5.28 -28.12
C GLU A 93 4.05 -5.98 -26.76
N VAL A 94 4.67 -7.13 -26.55
CA VAL A 94 4.68 -7.84 -25.26
C VAL A 94 5.26 -6.95 -24.15
N GLY A 95 6.36 -6.26 -24.42
CA GLY A 95 6.97 -5.30 -23.49
C GLY A 95 6.00 -4.19 -23.09
N SER A 96 5.24 -3.64 -24.04
CA SER A 96 4.25 -2.58 -23.77
C SER A 96 3.13 -3.06 -22.83
N TRP A 97 2.65 -4.30 -22.98
CA TRP A 97 1.64 -4.86 -22.08
C TRP A 97 2.19 -5.07 -20.67
N MET A 98 3.45 -5.50 -20.56
CA MET A 98 4.13 -5.66 -19.28
C MET A 98 4.32 -4.31 -18.56
N GLU A 99 4.60 -3.24 -19.30
CA GLU A 99 4.69 -1.87 -18.78
C GLU A 99 3.34 -1.38 -18.26
N VAL A 100 2.27 -1.56 -19.03
CA VAL A 100 0.90 -1.24 -18.59
C VAL A 100 0.53 -2.00 -17.31
N ALA A 101 0.84 -3.30 -17.25
CA ALA A 101 0.62 -4.10 -16.05
C ALA A 101 1.42 -3.57 -14.85
N SER A 102 2.70 -3.23 -15.04
CA SER A 102 3.55 -2.62 -14.00
C SER A 102 2.94 -1.33 -13.44
N GLN A 103 2.40 -0.48 -14.32
CA GLN A 103 1.76 0.78 -13.92
C GLN A 103 0.46 0.55 -13.15
N GLN A 104 -0.37 -0.41 -13.57
CA GLN A 104 -1.59 -0.79 -12.84
C GLN A 104 -1.27 -1.34 -11.45
N LEU A 105 -0.26 -2.21 -11.32
CA LEU A 105 0.18 -2.72 -10.02
C LEU A 105 0.64 -1.59 -9.10
N SER A 106 1.44 -0.66 -9.61
CA SER A 106 1.96 0.46 -8.83
C SER A 106 0.83 1.37 -8.31
N ASN A 107 -0.08 1.78 -9.18
CA ASN A 107 -1.08 2.80 -8.87
C ASN A 107 -2.32 2.25 -8.17
N SER A 108 -2.80 1.09 -8.60
CA SER A 108 -4.08 0.55 -8.13
C SER A 108 -3.92 -0.48 -7.01
N VAL A 109 -2.71 -1.03 -6.82
CA VAL A 109 -2.45 -2.06 -5.81
C VAL A 109 -1.51 -1.56 -4.72
N VAL A 110 -0.28 -1.16 -5.07
CA VAL A 110 0.75 -0.76 -4.09
C VAL A 110 0.39 0.56 -3.40
N PHE A 111 0.01 1.58 -4.17
CA PHE A 111 -0.25 2.92 -3.62
C PHE A 111 -1.32 2.95 -2.52
N PRO A 112 -2.52 2.35 -2.68
CA PRO A 112 -3.52 2.37 -1.61
C PRO A 112 -3.08 1.63 -0.35
N VAL A 113 -2.36 0.50 -0.49
CA VAL A 113 -1.83 -0.26 0.65
C VAL A 113 -0.79 0.57 1.41
N ARG A 114 0.13 1.24 0.69
CA ARG A 114 1.09 2.16 1.31
C ARG A 114 0.42 3.32 2.02
N ARG A 115 -0.62 3.90 1.43
CA ARG A 115 -1.40 4.96 2.06
C ARG A 115 -1.98 4.50 3.39
N LEU A 116 -2.60 3.32 3.43
CA LEU A 116 -3.10 2.73 4.69
C LEU A 116 -1.98 2.49 5.70
N LEU A 117 -0.82 2.01 5.25
CA LEU A 117 0.33 1.80 6.13
C LEU A 117 0.82 3.12 6.77
N THR A 118 0.88 4.20 6.00
CA THR A 118 1.23 5.54 6.52
C THR A 118 0.23 6.00 7.58
N GLU A 119 -1.08 5.85 7.35
CA GLU A 119 -2.12 6.18 8.33
C GLU A 119 -1.98 5.34 9.62
N LEU A 120 -1.69 4.04 9.48
CA LEU A 120 -1.43 3.15 10.61
C LEU A 120 -0.16 3.51 11.39
N ASP A 121 0.89 3.92 10.69
CA ASP A 121 2.13 4.40 11.30
C ASP A 121 1.88 5.73 12.04
N GLN A 122 1.14 6.66 11.47
CA GLN A 122 0.76 7.92 12.14
C GLN A 122 -0.09 7.66 13.39
N LEU A 123 -1.07 6.77 13.29
CA LEU A 123 -1.89 6.35 14.42
C LEU A 123 -1.06 5.82 15.58
N HIS A 124 -0.09 4.93 15.30
CA HIS A 124 0.69 4.26 16.34
C HIS A 124 1.87 5.07 16.85
N ASN A 125 2.49 5.89 16.01
CA ASN A 125 3.72 6.61 16.36
C ASN A 125 3.44 8.02 16.85
N VAL A 126 2.25 8.58 16.58
CA VAL A 126 1.90 9.97 16.94
C VAL A 126 0.66 10.00 17.83
N HIS A 127 -0.49 9.53 17.32
CA HIS A 127 -1.76 9.72 18.02
C HIS A 127 -1.88 8.86 19.29
N LYS A 128 -1.43 7.60 19.23
CA LYS A 128 -1.44 6.70 20.39
C LYS A 128 -0.56 7.23 21.54
N PRO A 129 0.73 7.57 21.34
CA PRO A 129 1.56 8.15 22.40
C PRO A 129 0.95 9.43 22.97
N MET A 130 0.53 10.36 22.12
CA MET A 130 -0.08 11.62 22.54
C MET A 130 -1.31 11.41 23.45
N PHE A 131 -2.18 10.44 23.09
CA PHE A 131 -3.32 10.07 23.94
C PHE A 131 -2.89 9.55 25.31
N HIS A 132 -1.93 8.62 25.35
CA HIS A 132 -1.44 8.02 26.61
C HIS A 132 -0.67 9.03 27.48
N ASP A 133 0.08 9.95 26.86
CA ASP A 133 0.78 11.03 27.56
C ASP A 133 -0.21 12.01 28.19
N CYS A 134 -1.24 12.45 27.44
CA CYS A 134 -2.29 13.31 27.98
C CYS A 134 -3.10 12.61 29.09
N ARG A 135 -3.34 11.30 28.97
CA ARG A 135 -4.00 10.52 30.04
C ARG A 135 -3.16 10.48 31.31
N THR A 136 -1.86 10.24 31.18
CA THR A 136 -0.94 10.18 32.30
C THR A 136 -0.88 11.53 32.99
N ALA A 137 -0.75 12.63 32.23
CA ALA A 137 -0.77 13.99 32.75
C ALA A 137 -2.08 14.33 33.49
N LEU A 138 -3.24 13.89 32.98
CA LEU A 138 -4.52 14.03 33.67
C LEU A 138 -4.52 13.27 35.01
N THR A 139 -4.07 12.02 35.01
CA THR A 139 -3.99 11.20 36.22
C THR A 139 -3.11 11.87 37.28
N ASP A 140 -1.94 12.38 36.88
CA ASP A 140 -1.01 13.09 37.77
C ASP A 140 -1.63 14.38 38.34
N ALA A 141 -2.35 15.15 37.51
CA ALA A 141 -3.04 16.36 37.93
C ALA A 141 -4.17 16.05 38.93
N GLU A 142 -4.97 15.01 38.65
CA GLU A 142 -6.04 14.54 39.54
C GLU A 142 -5.49 14.05 40.88
N GLU A 143 -4.36 13.33 40.89
CA GLU A 143 -3.70 12.91 42.12
C GLU A 143 -3.19 14.10 42.95
N ARG A 144 -2.58 15.10 42.31
CA ARG A 144 -2.12 16.32 42.99
C ARG A 144 -3.27 17.09 43.60
N PHE A 145 -4.37 17.22 42.85
CA PHE A 145 -5.60 17.84 43.32
C PHE A 145 -6.20 17.06 44.51
N ALA A 146 -6.28 15.73 44.43
CA ALA A 146 -6.80 14.89 45.50
C ALA A 146 -5.97 14.97 46.80
N LYS A 147 -4.64 15.19 46.68
CA LYS A 147 -3.73 15.37 47.82
C LYS A 147 -3.78 16.79 48.42
N ALA A 148 -4.41 17.76 47.73
CA ALA A 148 -4.55 19.13 48.24
C ALA A 148 -5.53 19.18 49.42
N GLY A 149 -5.09 19.78 50.53
CA GLY A 149 -5.89 19.89 51.75
C GLY A 149 -6.78 21.13 51.71
N ARG A 150 -7.97 21.07 52.32
CA ARG A 150 -8.87 22.25 52.45
C ARG A 150 -8.26 23.45 53.19
N LYS A 151 -7.15 23.24 53.91
CA LYS A 151 -6.41 24.28 54.65
C LYS A 151 -5.22 24.84 53.87
N ASP A 152 -4.95 24.33 52.67
CA ASP A 152 -3.90 24.86 51.81
C ASP A 152 -4.20 26.30 51.39
N ALA A 153 -3.17 27.05 51.01
CA ALA A 153 -3.30 28.43 50.57
C ALA A 153 -4.28 28.52 49.38
N PRO A 154 -5.18 29.53 49.33
CA PRO A 154 -6.15 29.68 48.24
C PRO A 154 -5.52 29.64 46.85
N ARG A 155 -4.36 30.26 46.68
CA ARG A 155 -3.59 30.25 45.44
C ARG A 155 -3.16 28.83 45.02
N LYS A 156 -2.70 28.00 45.97
CA LYS A 156 -2.31 26.62 45.69
C LYS A 156 -3.53 25.78 45.27
N LEU A 157 -4.69 26.00 45.89
CA LEU A 157 -5.94 25.35 45.53
C LEU A 157 -6.43 25.75 44.12
N GLU A 158 -6.26 27.02 43.76
CA GLU A 158 -6.57 27.52 42.43
C GLU A 158 -5.63 26.93 41.36
N GLU A 159 -4.32 26.89 41.64
CA GLU A 159 -3.30 26.32 40.74
C GLU A 159 -3.58 24.84 40.45
N VAL A 160 -3.78 23.99 41.47
CA VAL A 160 -4.07 22.55 41.27
C VAL A 160 -5.41 22.31 40.59
N ASN A 161 -6.41 23.18 40.79
CA ASN A 161 -7.69 23.10 40.08
C ASN A 161 -7.53 23.45 38.59
N ASN A 162 -6.75 24.50 38.29
CA ASN A 162 -6.45 24.90 36.92
C ASN A 162 -5.64 23.84 36.18
N ASP A 163 -4.69 23.18 36.84
CA ASP A 163 -3.92 22.07 36.28
C ASP A 163 -4.83 20.92 35.83
N VAL A 164 -5.79 20.52 36.67
CA VAL A 164 -6.78 19.49 36.32
C VAL A 164 -7.63 19.93 35.13
N PHE A 165 -8.09 21.18 35.12
CA PHE A 165 -8.88 21.71 34.02
C PHE A 165 -8.14 21.61 32.68
N LEU A 166 -6.89 22.09 32.62
CA LEU A 166 -6.07 22.07 31.41
C LEU A 166 -5.72 20.64 30.99
N ALA A 167 -5.34 19.78 31.93
CA ALA A 167 -5.02 18.38 31.64
C ALA A 167 -6.25 17.62 31.10
N LYS A 168 -7.43 17.89 31.66
CA LYS A 168 -8.70 17.29 31.23
C LYS A 168 -9.10 17.76 29.82
N GLN A 169 -8.92 19.04 29.52
CA GLN A 169 -9.15 19.57 28.17
C GLN A 169 -8.23 18.91 27.13
N ASN A 170 -6.93 18.83 27.43
CA ASN A 170 -5.94 18.22 26.55
C ASN A 170 -6.20 16.73 26.33
N PHE A 171 -6.49 15.99 27.41
CA PHE A 171 -6.88 14.59 27.33
C PHE A 171 -8.12 14.38 26.46
N HIS A 172 -9.17 15.18 26.66
CA HIS A 172 -10.40 15.05 25.89
C HIS A 172 -10.16 15.25 24.39
N GLN A 173 -9.40 16.28 24.02
CA GLN A 173 -9.06 16.55 22.63
C GLN A 173 -8.24 15.41 22.02
N ALA A 174 -7.25 14.89 22.74
CA ALA A 174 -6.45 13.75 22.29
C ALA A 174 -7.31 12.48 22.13
N ALA A 175 -8.24 12.23 23.06
CA ALA A 175 -9.17 11.10 23.01
C ALA A 175 -10.10 11.18 21.80
N LEU A 176 -10.69 12.34 21.52
CA LEU A 176 -11.57 12.54 20.37
C LEU A 176 -10.84 12.26 19.05
N VAL A 177 -9.62 12.78 18.90
CA VAL A 177 -8.78 12.52 17.72
C VAL A 177 -8.47 11.03 17.61
N TYR A 178 -7.94 10.44 18.69
CA TYR A 178 -7.49 9.05 18.67
C TYR A 178 -8.62 8.06 18.38
N TYR A 179 -9.77 8.22 19.04
CA TYR A 179 -10.93 7.36 18.84
C TYR A 179 -11.53 7.53 17.45
N SER A 180 -11.52 8.75 16.91
CA SER A 180 -11.97 9.01 15.53
C SER A 180 -11.11 8.27 14.51
N HIS A 181 -9.78 8.28 14.66
CA HIS A 181 -8.90 7.51 13.78
C HIS A 181 -9.11 6.00 13.91
N LEU A 182 -9.23 5.47 15.13
CA LEU A 182 -9.48 4.04 15.36
C LEU A 182 -10.83 3.59 14.78
N ASN A 183 -11.86 4.42 14.90
CA ASN A 183 -13.16 4.16 14.27
C ASN A 183 -13.06 4.20 12.74
N GLY A 184 -12.38 5.21 12.19
CA GLY A 184 -12.16 5.36 10.75
C GLY A 184 -11.43 4.15 10.14
N LEU A 185 -10.47 3.59 10.87
CA LEU A 185 -9.70 2.43 10.45
C LEU A 185 -10.58 1.22 10.11
N GLN A 186 -11.69 1.03 10.84
CA GLN A 186 -12.63 -0.08 10.59
C GLN A 186 -13.27 0.00 9.20
N PHE A 187 -13.40 1.20 8.63
CA PHE A 187 -13.89 1.41 7.27
C PHE A 187 -12.77 1.28 6.24
N LEU A 188 -11.57 1.80 6.56
CA LEU A 188 -10.43 1.78 5.65
C LEU A 188 -9.98 0.36 5.29
N ARG A 189 -10.20 -0.64 6.15
CA ARG A 189 -9.90 -2.05 5.83
C ARG A 189 -10.57 -2.52 4.53
N TYR A 190 -11.81 -2.11 4.28
CA TYR A 190 -12.51 -2.54 3.07
C TYR A 190 -11.93 -1.87 1.82
N THR A 191 -11.74 -0.55 1.86
CA THR A 191 -11.32 0.24 0.69
C THR A 191 -9.82 0.15 0.41
N HIS A 192 -8.98 -0.06 1.42
CA HIS A 192 -7.52 -0.02 1.24
C HIS A 192 -6.86 -1.39 1.35
N VAL A 193 -7.63 -2.46 1.58
CA VAL A 193 -7.12 -3.83 1.54
C VAL A 193 -7.86 -4.66 0.49
N VAL A 194 -9.20 -4.72 0.54
CA VAL A 194 -9.96 -5.57 -0.38
C VAL A 194 -9.90 -5.05 -1.81
N GLU A 195 -10.12 -3.75 -2.00
CA GLU A 195 -10.13 -3.14 -3.33
C GLU A 195 -8.77 -3.24 -4.05
N PRO A 196 -7.60 -3.01 -3.41
CA PRO A 196 -6.30 -3.27 -4.02
C PRO A 196 -6.07 -4.74 -4.42
N LEU A 197 -6.53 -5.69 -3.61
CA LEU A 197 -6.42 -7.12 -3.94
C LEU A 197 -7.33 -7.51 -5.11
N LEU A 198 -8.50 -6.89 -5.23
CA LEU A 198 -9.35 -7.03 -6.42
C LEU A 198 -8.67 -6.41 -7.65
N ALA A 199 -8.09 -5.21 -7.51
CA ALA A 199 -7.37 -4.53 -8.57
C ALA A 199 -6.17 -5.35 -9.07
N LEU A 200 -5.47 -6.07 -8.17
CA LEU A 200 -4.41 -7.01 -8.53
C LEU A 200 -4.91 -8.10 -9.48
N VAL A 201 -6.04 -8.73 -9.16
CA VAL A 201 -6.65 -9.76 -10.01
C VAL A 201 -7.10 -9.17 -11.34
N TYR A 202 -7.69 -7.96 -11.34
CA TYR A 202 -8.07 -7.27 -12.57
C TYR A 202 -6.86 -6.92 -13.45
N ALA A 203 -5.76 -6.49 -12.85
CA ALA A 203 -4.53 -6.17 -13.59
C ALA A 203 -3.97 -7.41 -14.30
N PHE A 204 -3.88 -8.54 -13.60
CA PHE A 204 -3.47 -9.80 -14.23
C PHE A 204 -4.44 -10.26 -15.29
N ARG A 205 -5.74 -10.21 -15.04
CA ARG A 205 -6.75 -10.54 -16.04
C ARG A 205 -6.58 -9.69 -17.29
N SER A 206 -6.44 -8.37 -17.14
CA SER A 206 -6.22 -7.45 -18.25
C SER A 206 -4.96 -7.82 -19.03
N PHE A 207 -3.84 -8.02 -18.35
CA PHE A 207 -2.57 -8.40 -18.96
C PHE A 207 -2.70 -9.69 -19.79
N PHE A 208 -3.28 -10.75 -19.21
CA PHE A 208 -3.44 -12.03 -19.93
C PHE A 208 -4.45 -11.95 -21.07
N THR A 209 -5.54 -11.19 -20.92
CA THR A 209 -6.53 -10.99 -21.99
C THR A 209 -5.89 -10.25 -23.17
N THR A 210 -5.22 -9.12 -22.92
CA THR A 210 -4.52 -8.37 -23.98
C THR A 210 -3.43 -9.21 -24.65
N GLY A 211 -2.66 -9.96 -23.86
CA GLY A 211 -1.63 -10.86 -24.40
C GLY A 211 -2.22 -11.98 -25.25
N HIS A 212 -3.34 -12.57 -24.84
CA HIS A 212 -4.05 -13.57 -25.64
C HIS A 212 -4.55 -12.97 -26.96
N GLU A 213 -5.19 -11.80 -26.93
CA GLU A 213 -5.71 -11.16 -28.14
C GLU A 213 -4.59 -10.77 -29.11
N GLY A 214 -3.48 -10.23 -28.61
CA GLY A 214 -2.34 -9.84 -29.43
C GLY A 214 -1.58 -11.02 -30.05
N LEU A 215 -1.41 -12.13 -29.32
CA LEU A 215 -0.64 -13.29 -29.80
C LEU A 215 -1.49 -14.31 -30.58
N LYS A 216 -2.82 -14.30 -30.42
CA LYS A 216 -3.73 -15.20 -31.13
C LYS A 216 -3.89 -14.88 -32.60
N VAL A 217 -3.41 -13.73 -33.07
CA VAL A 217 -3.52 -13.36 -34.49
C VAL A 217 -2.91 -14.49 -35.32
N ASN A 218 -3.72 -15.12 -36.18
CA ASN A 218 -3.31 -16.25 -37.03
C ASN A 218 -2.02 -15.93 -37.80
N GLU A 219 -1.78 -14.65 -38.07
CA GLU A 219 -0.57 -14.13 -38.70
C GLU A 219 0.70 -14.40 -37.88
N VAL A 220 0.70 -14.23 -36.55
CA VAL A 220 1.87 -14.51 -35.70
C VAL A 220 2.15 -16.01 -35.67
N THR A 221 1.14 -16.85 -35.44
CA THR A 221 1.31 -18.31 -35.41
C THR A 221 1.76 -18.85 -36.78
N SER A 222 1.15 -18.36 -37.87
CA SER A 222 1.52 -18.74 -39.23
C SER A 222 2.91 -18.22 -39.61
N TYR A 223 3.31 -17.06 -39.09
CA TYR A 223 4.65 -16.52 -39.28
C TYR A 223 5.68 -17.39 -38.54
N LEU A 224 5.49 -17.67 -37.25
CA LEU A 224 6.38 -18.52 -36.45
C LEU A 224 6.58 -19.90 -37.10
N THR A 225 5.49 -20.51 -37.57
CA THR A 225 5.53 -21.83 -38.24
C THR A 225 6.35 -21.77 -39.53
N ARG A 226 6.10 -20.76 -40.39
CA ARG A 226 6.84 -20.58 -41.64
C ARG A 226 8.33 -20.31 -41.42
N THR A 227 8.66 -19.44 -40.48
CA THR A 227 10.06 -19.16 -40.13
C THR A 227 10.76 -20.41 -39.61
N GLN A 228 10.07 -21.21 -38.79
CA GLN A 228 10.62 -22.48 -38.30
C GLN A 228 10.87 -23.50 -39.43
N GLU A 229 9.96 -23.61 -40.41
CA GLU A 229 10.16 -24.44 -41.59
C GLU A 229 11.34 -23.98 -42.45
N GLN A 230 11.53 -22.66 -42.58
CA GLN A 230 12.66 -22.10 -43.33
C GLN A 230 14.01 -22.35 -42.63
N VAL A 231 14.03 -22.34 -41.29
CA VAL A 231 15.24 -22.65 -40.50
C VAL A 231 15.64 -24.13 -40.59
N GLN A 232 14.70 -25.03 -40.90
CA GLN A 232 14.94 -26.48 -41.00
C GLN A 232 15.40 -26.95 -42.39
N ARG A 233 15.41 -26.06 -43.38
CA ARG A 233 15.92 -26.34 -44.74
C ARG A 233 17.41 -26.06 -44.82
#